data_AF-A0A2D9CLN9-F1
#
_entry.id   AF-A0A2D9CLN9-F1
#
_cell.length_a   1.000
_cell.length_b   1.000
_cell.length_c   1.000
_cell.angle_alpha   90.00
_cell.angle_beta   90.00
_cell.angle_gamma   90.00
#
_symmetry.space_group_name_H-M   'P 1'
#
loop_
_entity.id
_entity.type
_entity.pdbx_description
1 polymer ?
#
loop_
_entity_poly.entity_id
_entity_poly.type
_entity_poly.pdbx_seq_one_letter_code
_entity_poly.pdbx_strand_id
1 'polypeptide(L)' 'MSKKLEEQELKELQGAINKINEIQLQIGGIELQKQDLVLFGAEAKKELKEIQASLEKTYGQVSIDIQTGDIQENESDS' A
#
# COMPACT_ATOMS: atom_id res chain seq x y z
N MET A 1 15.23 6.04 -52.14
CA MET A 1 13.90 5.41 -52.07
C MET A 1 13.64 4.97 -50.64
N SER A 2 12.50 5.33 -50.04
CA SER A 2 12.12 4.85 -48.71
C SER A 2 11.47 3.47 -48.81
N LYS A 3 12.01 2.48 -48.09
CA LYS A 3 11.36 1.18 -47.93
C LYS A 3 10.20 1.31 -46.94
N LYS A 4 9.10 0.59 -47.20
CA LYS A 4 7.93 0.48 -46.32
C LYS A 4 7.78 -0.99 -45.91
N LEU A 5 7.23 -1.20 -44.71
CA LEU A 5 6.82 -2.52 -44.24
C LEU A 5 5.67 -3.06 -45.08
N GLU A 6 5.60 -4.38 -45.17
CA GLU A 6 4.38 -5.05 -45.63
C GLU A 6 3.25 -4.86 -44.61
N GLU A 7 2.01 -4.96 -45.08
CA GLU A 7 0.84 -4.70 -44.23
C GLU A 7 0.76 -5.67 -43.04
N GLN A 8 1.20 -6.92 -43.24
CA GLN A 8 1.23 -7.92 -42.19
C GLN A 8 2.28 -7.57 -41.12
N GLU A 9 3.50 -7.22 -41.54
CA GLU A 9 4.57 -6.82 -40.61
C GLU A 9 4.17 -5.57 -39.80
N LEU A 10 3.48 -4.63 -40.44
CA LEU A 10 2.96 -3.44 -39.77
C LEU A 10 1.88 -3.79 -38.73
N LYS A 11 0.95 -4.70 -39.08
CA LYS A 11 -0.10 -5.16 -38.15
C LYS A 11 0.47 -5.88 -36.94
N GLU A 12 1.46 -6.75 -37.14
CA GLU A 12 2.15 -7.45 -36.07
C GLU A 12 2.87 -6.48 -35.12
N LEU A 13 3.59 -5.49 -35.68
CA LEU A 13 4.26 -4.45 -34.90
C LEU A 13 3.26 -3.61 -34.09
N GLN A 14 2.17 -3.16 -34.72
CA GLN A 14 1.12 -2.38 -34.04
C GLN A 14 0.46 -3.19 -32.91
N GLY A 15 0.17 -4.47 -33.14
CA GLY A 15 -0.38 -5.35 -32.12
C GLY A 15 0.53 -5.50 -30.91
N ALA A 16 1.83 -5.68 -31.14
CA ALA A 16 2.82 -5.77 -30.06
C ALA A 16 2.91 -4.47 -29.25
N ILE A 17 2.93 -3.31 -29.92
CA ILE A 17 2.97 -1.99 -29.26
C ILE A 17 1.70 -1.75 -28.44
N ASN A 18 0.52 -2.05 -28.99
CA ASN A 18 -0.74 -1.88 -28.27
C ASN A 18 -0.79 -2.74 -27.00
N LYS A 19 -0.36 -4.00 -27.10
CA LYS A 19 -0.27 -4.89 -25.94
C LYS A 19 0.69 -4.36 -24.87
N ILE A 20 1.84 -3.80 -25.26
CA ILE A 20 2.78 -3.17 -24.32
C ILE A 20 2.12 -1.96 -23.63
N ASN A 21 1.43 -1.11 -24.39
CA ASN A 21 0.77 0.07 -23.85
C ASN A 21 -0.35 -0.30 -22.87
N GLU A 22 -1.14 -1.33 -23.17
CA GLU A 22 -2.18 -1.85 -22.28
C GLU A 22 -1.58 -2.34 -20.96
N ILE A 23 -0.49 -3.10 -21.02
CA ILE A 23 0.22 -3.58 -19.83
C ILE A 23 0.77 -2.41 -19.01
N GLN A 24 1.38 -1.41 -19.66
CA GLN A 24 1.90 -0.22 -18.98
C GLN A 24 0.78 0.56 -18.28
N LEU A 25 -0.39 0.70 -18.91
CA LEU A 25 -1.54 1.36 -18.31
C LEU A 25 -2.05 0.61 -17.07
N GLN A 26 -2.12 -0.74 -17.15
CA GLN A 26 -2.50 -1.57 -16.01
C GLN A 26 -1.50 -1.45 -14.86
N ILE A 27 -0.20 -1.49 -15.15
CA ILE A 27 0.86 -1.30 -14.16
C ILE A 27 0.72 0.08 -13.50
N GLY A 28 0.50 1.14 -14.28
CA GLY A 28 0.29 2.49 -13.75
C GLY A 28 -0.92 2.57 -12.82
N GLY A 29 -2.04 1.95 -13.19
CA GLY A 29 -3.22 1.88 -12.33
C GLY A 29 -2.97 1.15 -11.01
N ILE A 30 -2.30 -0.01 -11.06
CA ILE A 30 -1.94 -0.78 -9.86
C ILE A 30 -0.98 0.01 -8.96
N GLU A 31 -0.03 0.72 -9.54
CA GLU A 31 0.94 1.51 -8.77
C GLU A 31 0.25 2.65 -8.01
N LEU A 32 -0.71 3.32 -8.63
CA LEU A 32 -1.54 4.33 -7.95
C LEU A 32 -2.36 3.71 -6.81
N GLN A 33 -3.04 2.58 -7.07
CA GLN A 33 -3.79 1.86 -6.03
C GLN A 33 -2.91 1.43 -4.85
N LYS A 34 -1.69 0.94 -5.12
CA LYS A 34 -0.73 0.57 -4.10
C LYS A 34 -0.34 1.79 -3.26
N GLN A 35 -0.06 2.92 -3.91
CA GLN A 35 0.31 4.15 -3.22
C GLN A 35 -0.80 4.64 -2.28
N ASP A 36 -2.06 4.59 -2.70
CA ASP A 36 -3.20 4.94 -1.86
C ASP A 36 -3.28 4.04 -0.63
N LEU A 37 -3.12 2.71 -0.80
CA LEU A 37 -3.12 1.77 0.32
C LEU A 37 -1.96 2.01 1.30
N VAL A 38 -0.79 2.41 0.80
CA VAL A 38 0.35 2.77 1.65
C VAL A 38 0.04 4.00 2.50
N LEU A 39 -0.62 5.02 1.93
CA LEU A 39 -1.04 6.21 2.65
C LEU A 39 -2.08 5.88 3.72
N PHE A 40 -3.13 5.13 3.37
CA PHE A 40 -4.15 4.70 4.33
C PHE A 40 -3.55 3.82 5.44
N GLY A 41 -2.59 2.96 5.11
CA GLY A 41 -1.86 2.18 6.10
C GLY A 41 -1.04 3.05 7.05
N ALA A 42 -0.50 4.18 6.59
CA ALA A 42 0.20 5.14 7.44
C ALA A 42 -0.78 5.88 8.37
N GLU A 43 -1.95 6.26 7.87
CA GLU A 43 -3.03 6.88 8.65
C GLU A 43 -3.53 5.95 9.76
N ALA A 44 -3.81 4.67 9.44
CA ALA A 44 -4.24 3.68 10.43
C ALA A 44 -3.18 3.46 11.52
N LYS A 45 -1.88 3.46 11.17
CA LYS A 45 -0.80 3.38 12.15
C LYS A 45 -0.73 4.63 13.04
N LYS A 46 -1.04 5.80 12.50
CA LYS A 46 -1.10 7.04 13.27
C LYS A 46 -2.25 7.01 14.26
N GLU A 47 -3.44 6.61 13.82
CA GLU A 47 -4.62 6.45 14.67
C GLU A 47 -4.36 5.48 15.82
N LEU A 48 -3.75 4.31 15.54
CA LEU A 48 -3.37 3.36 16.58
C LEU A 48 -2.43 3.98 17.63
N LYS A 49 -1.44 4.77 17.20
CA LYS A 49 -0.52 5.46 18.13
C LYS A 49 -1.24 6.50 18.98
N GLU A 50 -2.19 7.23 18.39
CA GLU A 50 -3.00 8.21 19.13
C GLU A 50 -3.87 7.53 20.20
N ILE A 51 -4.49 6.38 19.86
CA ILE A 51 -5.23 5.56 20.82
C ILE A 51 -4.32 5.07 21.93
N GLN A 52 -3.15 4.51 21.59
CA GLN A 52 -2.16 4.02 22.57
C GLN A 52 -1.71 5.13 23.52
N ALA A 53 -1.39 6.32 22.99
CA ALA A 53 -1.01 7.47 23.82
C ALA A 53 -2.14 7.92 24.77
N SER A 54 -3.40 7.87 24.31
CA SER A 54 -4.56 8.17 25.15
C SER A 54 -4.74 7.15 26.27
N LEU A 55 -4.51 5.87 25.99
CA LEU A 55 -4.59 4.79 26.98
C LEU A 55 -3.44 4.88 27.98
N GLU A 56 -2.21 5.13 27.54
CA GLU A 56 -1.05 5.34 28.40
C GLU A 56 -1.23 6.53 29.34
N LYS A 57 -1.84 7.63 28.86
CA LYS A 57 -2.20 8.77 29.72
C LYS A 57 -3.22 8.40 30.80
N THR A 58 -4.07 7.42 30.55
CA THR A 58 -5.17 7.04 31.45
C THR A 58 -4.74 5.97 32.46
N TYR A 59 -3.95 4.98 32.01
CA TYR A 59 -3.59 3.78 32.77
C TYR A 59 -2.11 3.71 33.13
N GLY A 60 -1.28 4.65 32.68
CA GLY A 60 0.17 4.60 32.84
C GLY A 60 0.82 3.66 31.81
N GLN A 61 2.08 3.32 32.05
CA GLN A 61 2.82 2.42 31.17
C GLN A 61 2.37 0.97 31.38
N VAL A 62 1.29 0.58 30.71
CA VAL A 62 0.68 -0.75 30.81
C VAL A 62 0.61 -1.45 29.47
N SER A 63 0.70 -2.78 29.49
CA SER A 63 0.45 -3.62 28.32
C SER A 63 -1.05 -3.97 28.27
N ILE A 64 -1.69 -3.81 27.11
CA ILE A 64 -3.12 -4.10 26.94
C ILE A 64 -3.26 -5.21 25.90
N ASP A 65 -3.90 -6.31 26.28
CA ASP A 65 -4.24 -7.38 25.35
C ASP A 65 -5.35 -6.91 24.41
N ILE A 66 -5.09 -6.93 23.09
CA ILE A 66 -6.03 -6.40 22.09
C ILE A 66 -7.25 -7.29 21.84
N GLN A 67 -7.24 -8.54 22.31
CA GLN A 67 -8.35 -9.49 22.15
C GLN A 67 -9.31 -9.47 23.34
N THR A 68 -8.76 -9.32 24.55
CA THR A 68 -9.51 -9.41 25.81
C THR A 68 -9.70 -8.05 26.48
N GLY A 69 -8.80 -7.09 26.22
CA GLY A 69 -8.75 -5.80 26.90
C GLY A 69 -8.07 -5.82 28.26
N ASP A 70 -7.51 -6.97 28.68
CA ASP A 70 -6.86 -7.12 29.96
C ASP A 70 -5.60 -6.23 30.05
N ILE A 71 -5.48 -5.49 31.15
CA ILE A 71 -4.37 -4.58 31.43
C ILE A 71 -3.36 -5.32 32.30
N GLN A 72 -2.14 -5.46 31.81
CA GLN A 72 -1.00 -5.95 32.57
C GLN A 72 -0.13 -4.76 32.95
N GLU A 73 0.10 -4.59 34.26
CA GLU A 73 1.09 -3.65 34.77
C GLU A 73 2.47 -4.12 34.31
N ASN A 74 3.25 -3.23 33.70
CA ASN A 74 4.65 -3.56 33.44
C ASN A 74 5.37 -3.52 34.79
N GLU A 75 5.88 -4.67 35.24
CA GLU A 75 6.78 -4.75 36.38
C GLU A 75 8.06 -3.95 36.04
N SER A 76 8.08 -2.67 36.37
CA SER A 76 9.27 -1.81 36.35
C SER A 76 9.41 -0.97 37.62
N ASP A 77 8.67 -1.34 38.67
CA ASP A 77 8.92 -0.88 40.04
C ASP A 77 9.60 -2.00 40.84
N SER A 78 10.92 -2.15 40.65
CA SER A 78 11.87 -2.77 41.60
C SER A 78 13.28 -2.22 41.40
#